data_AF-A0A953A417-F1
#
_entry.id   AF-A0A953A417-F1
#
_cell.length_a   1.000
_cell.length_b   1.000
_cell.length_c   1.000
_cell.angle_alpha   90.00
_cell.angle_beta   90.00
_cell.angle_gamma   90.00
#
_symmetry.space_group_name_H-M   'P 1'
#
loop_
_entity.id
_entity.type
_entity.pdbx_description
1 polymer ?
#
loop_
_entity_poly.entity_id
_entity_poly.type
_entity_poly.pdbx_seq_one_letter_code
_entity_poly.pdbx_strand_id
1 'polypeptide(L)'
;MNTSKRGRSHALGFMLLSVLALVCVVTVASGSHKEAYADTLNSAPAFQYFFKVNGILKEAATPADSTSPYWWLKSGGFMTLVDGLGKTPAGALPVGDALRVLTSTKMPMMSDNGFHPQNAFVLLTKNAWKNFQQQVWFTVTGDNIFNPQNSRSENAVSVLSRFVNDNNFYRVGLQVDGSVAITKITNGSPYVIATKQFLSGGYDKSANPSVIPKNQKIGLRSEVSTNANGTVTIRGYVNTDGTWKLAVEGIDDARTFGGNALLAGGMAGMRSDFMDVAFDDYQIITYKDGTTSTPIPTTGGTPTPAPTPTPTPAPTPAPTPTPTPTPTPTPVPPPVTTTPTPTPTAGAIAYGLSTNTTVEEAGSLSESTNPNWWVNSGGYLYINNGIGRTVMGSLPANDKWRLAYAAANALDTDNGYHPQNLFRLVTKQSFTNIQQQVYFKIDHYNTSASGNRAEYNGFLFFNRYNDGQNLYYMGVRADGNVTIKKKLASLYSIFSYKQFYNVNGNEYNRDTNPNLIPTNKWIGLRSVVRNLPDGSVSLKLYVDKEANGTWTLAAETVDNGTQGGRAITEGASAGIRTDFMDVEFKDYTITPIN
;
A
#
# COMPACT_ATOMS: atom_id res chain seq x y z
N MET A 1 85.59 -41.68 -23.29
CA MET A 1 85.71 -40.60 -24.30
C MET A 1 84.75 -39.48 -23.93
N ASN A 2 85.14 -38.23 -24.22
CA ASN A 2 84.34 -36.99 -24.37
C ASN A 2 83.16 -36.68 -23.40
N THR A 3 83.14 -35.61 -22.59
CA THR A 3 83.44 -34.15 -22.78
C THR A 3 82.29 -33.30 -23.37
N SER A 4 82.24 -32.05 -22.87
CA SER A 4 81.58 -30.85 -23.45
C SER A 4 80.04 -30.80 -23.40
N LYS A 5 79.41 -29.75 -22.85
CA LYS A 5 79.41 -28.30 -23.13
C LYS A 5 78.72 -27.90 -24.44
N ARG A 6 77.62 -27.15 -24.29
CA ARG A 6 77.25 -25.85 -24.92
C ARG A 6 75.99 -25.39 -24.15
N GLY A 7 75.87 -24.20 -23.54
CA GLY A 7 76.60 -22.93 -23.63
C GLY A 7 75.73 -21.90 -24.36
N ARG A 8 75.54 -20.64 -23.93
CA ARG A 8 75.93 -19.89 -22.73
C ARG A 8 75.23 -18.51 -22.88
N SER A 9 74.57 -18.01 -21.82
CA SER A 9 74.48 -16.59 -21.39
C SER A 9 74.38 -15.41 -22.39
N HIS A 10 73.45 -14.48 -22.12
CA HIS A 10 73.59 -13.00 -21.96
C HIS A 10 72.20 -12.47 -21.48
N ALA A 11 72.00 -11.46 -20.61
CA ALA A 11 72.88 -10.70 -19.71
C ALA A 11 72.05 -10.14 -18.50
N LEU A 12 72.70 -9.40 -17.59
CA LEU A 12 72.23 -8.87 -16.30
C LEU A 12 70.95 -7.98 -16.33
N GLY A 13 70.25 -7.84 -15.18
CA GLY A 13 69.14 -6.86 -15.08
C GLY A 13 68.39 -6.60 -13.75
N PHE A 14 68.97 -6.89 -12.56
CA PHE A 14 68.62 -6.31 -11.23
C PHE A 14 67.15 -6.19 -10.72
N MET A 15 66.88 -6.90 -9.61
CA MET A 15 66.13 -6.44 -8.39
C MET A 15 64.59 -6.20 -8.51
N LEU A 16 63.73 -6.47 -7.51
CA LEU A 16 63.79 -6.93 -6.10
C LEU A 16 62.39 -7.55 -5.75
N LEU A 17 62.09 -8.40 -4.73
CA LEU A 17 62.80 -9.13 -3.67
C LEU A 17 61.97 -10.40 -3.27
N SER A 18 62.59 -11.34 -2.53
CA SER A 18 62.02 -12.23 -1.46
C SER A 18 60.71 -13.03 -1.66
N VAL A 19 60.60 -14.39 -1.60
CA VAL A 19 61.36 -15.48 -0.90
C VAL A 19 61.19 -15.44 0.64
N LEU A 20 60.80 -16.47 1.42
CA LEU A 20 60.47 -17.91 1.19
C LEU A 20 59.41 -18.37 2.25
N ALA A 21 59.23 -19.69 2.42
CA ALA A 21 58.14 -20.33 3.18
C ALA A 21 58.50 -20.88 4.58
N LEU A 22 57.44 -21.33 5.29
CA LEU A 22 57.33 -22.56 6.10
C LEU A 22 57.39 -22.49 7.66
N VAL A 23 56.39 -23.17 8.29
CA VAL A 23 56.35 -23.82 9.64
C VAL A 23 55.91 -23.04 10.91
N CYS A 24 54.62 -23.24 11.27
CA CYS A 24 54.06 -23.57 12.61
C CYS A 24 53.72 -22.50 13.69
N VAL A 25 52.78 -22.95 14.56
CA VAL A 25 52.29 -22.46 15.87
C VAL A 25 51.12 -21.44 15.90
N VAL A 26 49.97 -21.98 16.31
CA VAL A 26 48.78 -21.41 16.98
C VAL A 26 48.70 -19.89 17.20
N THR A 27 47.63 -19.28 16.69
CA THR A 27 46.88 -18.25 17.43
C THR A 27 45.40 -18.30 17.05
N VAL A 28 44.49 -18.19 18.02
CA VAL A 28 43.07 -17.99 17.76
C VAL A 28 42.85 -16.53 17.37
N ALA A 29 42.49 -16.26 16.12
CA ALA A 29 42.10 -14.93 15.67
C ALA A 29 40.98 -15.03 14.61
N SER A 30 39.93 -14.25 14.81
CA SER A 30 38.83 -14.03 13.87
C SER A 30 39.32 -13.41 12.56
N GLY A 31 38.89 -13.94 11.40
CA GLY A 31 39.44 -13.46 10.12
C GLY A 31 38.82 -14.03 8.84
N SER A 32 37.51 -13.85 8.66
CA SER A 32 36.85 -13.68 7.34
C SER A 32 37.47 -14.33 6.09
N HIS A 33 37.03 -15.54 5.74
CA HIS A 33 36.86 -15.89 4.32
C HIS A 33 35.48 -15.41 3.87
N LYS A 34 35.40 -14.13 3.49
CA LYS A 34 34.28 -13.63 2.68
C LYS A 34 34.51 -14.08 1.25
N GLU A 35 33.88 -15.18 0.83
CA GLU A 35 33.61 -15.35 -0.59
C GLU A 35 32.65 -14.24 -1.04
N ALA A 36 32.96 -13.62 -2.17
CA ALA A 36 32.31 -12.40 -2.61
C ALA A 36 30.95 -12.69 -3.27
N TYR A 37 29.90 -12.79 -2.46
CA TYR A 37 28.53 -12.48 -2.90
C TYR A 37 28.18 -11.04 -2.53
N ALA A 38 28.78 -10.10 -3.26
CA ALA A 38 28.43 -8.69 -3.20
C ALA A 38 27.12 -8.46 -3.96
N ASP A 39 26.04 -8.35 -3.19
CA ASP A 39 24.99 -7.34 -3.37
C ASP A 39 24.58 -6.97 -4.81
N THR A 40 23.64 -7.73 -5.37
CA THR A 40 22.73 -7.25 -6.44
C THR A 40 21.32 -7.82 -6.23
N LEU A 41 20.69 -7.45 -5.10
CA LEU A 41 19.25 -7.63 -4.90
C LEU A 41 18.45 -6.71 -5.84
N ASN A 42 18.44 -7.06 -7.13
CA ASN A 42 17.71 -6.39 -8.20
C ASN A 42 16.20 -6.65 -8.05
N SER A 43 15.60 -6.01 -7.05
CA SER A 43 14.18 -6.10 -6.73
C SER A 43 13.32 -5.36 -7.76
N ALA A 44 12.22 -6.01 -8.13
CA ALA A 44 11.07 -5.39 -8.79
C ALA A 44 10.04 -4.97 -7.70
N PRO A 45 8.93 -4.27 -8.02
CA PRO A 45 8.11 -3.64 -7.00
C PRO A 45 7.49 -4.63 -6.00
N ALA A 46 7.40 -4.20 -4.74
CA ALA A 46 6.71 -4.92 -3.68
C ALA A 46 5.20 -4.68 -3.77
N PHE A 47 4.41 -5.75 -3.95
CA PHE A 47 2.96 -5.74 -3.81
C PHE A 47 2.60 -6.05 -2.35
N GLN A 48 2.31 -5.03 -1.55
CA GLN A 48 1.90 -5.14 -0.15
C GLN A 48 0.36 -5.26 0.04
N TYR A 49 -0.25 -6.45 0.01
CA TYR A 49 -1.71 -6.59 0.15
C TYR A 49 -2.21 -6.36 1.59
N PHE A 50 -3.07 -5.35 1.79
CA PHE A 50 -3.75 -5.10 3.06
C PHE A 50 -5.25 -5.33 2.92
N PHE A 51 -5.86 -5.82 3.99
CA PHE A 51 -7.29 -6.14 4.07
C PHE A 51 -8.14 -4.89 4.39
N LYS A 52 -7.81 -3.73 3.79
CA LYS A 52 -8.40 -2.40 4.09
C LYS A 52 -9.75 -2.12 3.42
N VAL A 53 -10.25 -3.02 2.59
CA VAL A 53 -11.63 -2.96 2.08
C VAL A 53 -12.49 -3.79 3.02
N ASN A 54 -13.18 -3.14 3.95
CA ASN A 54 -14.05 -3.84 4.90
C ASN A 54 -15.14 -4.63 4.16
N GLY A 55 -15.43 -5.85 4.61
CA GLY A 55 -16.39 -6.74 3.95
C GLY A 55 -16.11 -8.22 4.20
N ILE A 56 -16.68 -9.08 3.36
CA ILE A 56 -16.53 -10.54 3.45
C ILE A 56 -16.03 -11.08 2.12
N LEU A 57 -14.83 -11.66 2.12
CA LEU A 57 -14.35 -12.47 1.01
C LEU A 57 -14.91 -13.89 1.18
N LYS A 58 -15.73 -14.37 0.24
CA LYS A 58 -16.30 -15.71 0.26
C LYS A 58 -15.41 -16.71 -0.49
N GLU A 59 -15.50 -17.98 -0.10
CA GLU A 59 -14.89 -19.09 -0.83
C GLU A 59 -15.41 -19.14 -2.27
N ALA A 60 -14.51 -19.36 -3.23
CA ALA A 60 -14.82 -19.37 -4.65
C ALA A 60 -14.21 -20.62 -5.33
N ALA A 61 -14.91 -21.19 -6.31
CA ALA A 61 -14.48 -22.45 -6.95
C ALA A 61 -13.16 -22.29 -7.72
N THR A 62 -12.99 -21.17 -8.42
CA THR A 62 -11.78 -20.82 -9.16
C THR A 62 -11.28 -19.41 -8.81
N PRO A 63 -10.03 -19.05 -9.18
CA PRO A 63 -9.56 -17.67 -9.07
C PRO A 63 -10.43 -16.66 -9.85
N ALA A 64 -11.06 -17.07 -10.95
CA ALA A 64 -11.91 -16.18 -11.75
C ALA A 64 -13.20 -15.80 -11.01
N ASP A 65 -13.80 -16.75 -10.30
CA ASP A 65 -15.07 -16.56 -9.57
C ASP A 65 -14.95 -15.71 -8.30
N SER A 66 -13.73 -15.50 -7.80
CA SER A 66 -13.51 -14.74 -6.56
C SER A 66 -13.75 -13.25 -6.75
N THR A 67 -14.57 -12.66 -5.87
CA THR A 67 -14.96 -11.25 -5.89
C THR A 67 -13.82 -10.27 -5.58
N SER A 68 -12.70 -10.72 -5.00
CA SER A 68 -11.52 -9.87 -4.82
C SER A 68 -10.73 -9.78 -6.13
N PRO A 69 -10.18 -8.61 -6.52
CA PRO A 69 -9.26 -8.50 -7.65
C PRO A 69 -7.88 -9.14 -7.37
N TYR A 70 -7.59 -9.49 -6.11
CA TYR A 70 -6.25 -9.91 -5.65
C TYR A 70 -6.22 -11.33 -5.12
N TRP A 71 -7.25 -11.66 -4.36
CA TRP A 71 -7.30 -12.87 -3.55
C TRP A 71 -8.28 -13.88 -4.14
N TRP A 72 -7.96 -15.14 -3.95
CA TRP A 72 -8.83 -16.28 -4.12
C TRP A 72 -8.86 -17.03 -2.79
N LEU A 73 -9.99 -16.95 -2.09
CA LEU A 73 -10.25 -17.83 -0.97
C LEU A 73 -10.66 -19.20 -1.53
N LYS A 74 -9.72 -20.14 -1.51
CA LYS A 74 -9.90 -21.49 -2.08
C LYS A 74 -10.67 -22.40 -1.13
N SER A 75 -10.43 -22.27 0.16
CA SER A 75 -11.09 -23.03 1.22
C SER A 75 -11.06 -22.25 2.53
N GLY A 76 -12.01 -22.55 3.42
CA GLY A 76 -12.19 -21.85 4.69
C GLY A 76 -13.54 -21.15 4.83
N GLY A 77 -14.41 -21.23 3.82
CA GLY A 77 -15.76 -20.67 3.83
C GLY A 77 -15.82 -19.17 3.59
N PHE A 78 -15.24 -18.35 4.47
CA PHE A 78 -15.09 -16.92 4.28
C PHE A 78 -13.85 -16.35 4.98
N MET A 79 -13.53 -15.09 4.70
CA MET A 79 -12.60 -14.26 5.47
C MET A 79 -13.25 -12.90 5.70
N THR A 80 -13.33 -12.47 6.95
CA THR A 80 -13.82 -11.14 7.32
C THR A 80 -12.67 -10.14 7.14
N LEU A 81 -12.89 -9.16 6.29
CA LEU A 81 -12.01 -8.01 6.09
C LEU A 81 -12.51 -6.90 7.02
N VAL A 82 -11.73 -6.51 8.03
CA VAL A 82 -12.10 -5.43 8.95
C VAL A 82 -10.87 -4.75 9.51
N ASP A 83 -10.84 -3.42 9.47
CA ASP A 83 -9.80 -2.55 10.05
C ASP A 83 -8.38 -2.85 9.54
N GLY A 84 -8.27 -3.33 8.29
CA GLY A 84 -7.00 -3.73 7.68
C GLY A 84 -6.60 -5.18 7.93
N LEU A 85 -7.35 -5.93 8.75
CA LEU A 85 -7.12 -7.34 9.09
C LEU A 85 -8.00 -8.28 8.26
N GLY A 86 -7.43 -9.41 7.84
CA GLY A 86 -8.13 -10.53 7.22
C GLY A 86 -8.30 -11.65 8.24
N LYS A 87 -9.50 -11.82 8.79
CA LYS A 87 -9.78 -12.77 9.87
C LYS A 87 -10.47 -14.02 9.34
N THR A 88 -9.98 -15.20 9.72
CA THR A 88 -10.72 -16.45 9.52
C THR A 88 -12.03 -16.42 10.32
N PRO A 89 -13.00 -17.32 10.03
CA PRO A 89 -14.01 -17.69 11.00
C PRO A 89 -13.33 -18.10 12.31
N ALA A 90 -13.93 -17.75 13.45
CA ALA A 90 -13.39 -18.01 14.77
C ALA A 90 -14.38 -18.87 15.58
N GLY A 91 -13.88 -19.91 16.24
CA GLY A 91 -14.69 -20.91 16.93
C GLY A 91 -15.68 -21.66 16.01
N ALA A 92 -16.70 -22.25 16.64
CA ALA A 92 -17.67 -23.12 16.00
C ALA A 92 -18.85 -22.37 15.35
N LEU A 93 -19.21 -22.74 14.12
CA LEU A 93 -20.40 -22.24 13.45
C LEU A 93 -21.71 -22.76 14.09
N PRO A 94 -22.73 -21.90 14.27
CA PRO A 94 -24.04 -22.28 14.84
C PRO A 94 -24.73 -23.44 14.12
N VAL A 95 -25.59 -24.16 14.85
CA VAL A 95 -26.44 -25.21 14.25
C VAL A 95 -27.42 -24.56 13.28
N GLY A 96 -27.50 -25.09 12.05
CA GLY A 96 -28.35 -24.55 10.99
C GLY A 96 -27.71 -23.45 10.14
N ASP A 97 -26.47 -23.04 10.41
CA ASP A 97 -25.74 -22.13 9.55
C ASP A 97 -25.53 -22.74 8.14
N ALA A 98 -25.86 -21.98 7.09
CA ALA A 98 -25.83 -22.45 5.71
C ALA A 98 -24.42 -22.80 5.22
N LEU A 99 -23.38 -22.11 5.71
CA LEU A 99 -22.00 -22.42 5.41
C LEU A 99 -21.59 -23.72 6.12
N ARG A 100 -22.01 -23.93 7.37
CA ARG A 100 -21.76 -25.18 8.08
C ARG A 100 -22.36 -26.40 7.36
N VAL A 101 -23.58 -26.29 6.82
CA VAL A 101 -24.20 -27.35 6.01
C VAL A 101 -23.40 -27.61 4.71
N LEU A 102 -22.86 -26.56 4.09
CA LEU A 102 -22.03 -26.68 2.90
C LEU A 102 -20.68 -27.35 3.21
N THR A 103 -20.00 -26.96 4.29
CA THR A 103 -18.66 -27.45 4.63
C THR A 103 -18.68 -28.84 5.27
N SER A 104 -19.74 -29.19 6.01
CA SER A 104 -19.98 -30.57 6.45
C SER A 104 -20.17 -31.53 5.26
N THR A 105 -20.69 -31.04 4.14
CA THR A 105 -20.84 -31.83 2.91
C THR A 105 -19.53 -31.90 2.11
N LYS A 106 -18.82 -30.76 1.94
CA LYS A 106 -17.58 -30.70 1.15
C LYS A 106 -16.37 -31.37 1.84
N MET A 107 -16.20 -31.15 3.15
CA MET A 107 -15.00 -31.52 3.90
C MET A 107 -15.35 -31.95 5.33
N PRO A 108 -16.18 -33.00 5.53
CA PRO A 108 -16.70 -33.40 6.85
C PRO A 108 -15.60 -33.61 7.89
N MET A 109 -14.56 -34.38 7.56
CA MET A 109 -13.50 -34.68 8.54
C MET A 109 -12.65 -33.46 8.91
N MET A 110 -12.24 -32.64 7.94
CA MET A 110 -11.37 -31.50 8.20
C MET A 110 -12.09 -30.37 8.93
N SER A 111 -13.38 -30.15 8.65
CA SER A 111 -14.18 -29.08 9.24
C SER A 111 -14.93 -29.47 10.52
N ASP A 112 -14.58 -30.61 11.14
CA ASP A 112 -15.29 -31.20 12.28
C ASP A 112 -16.82 -31.28 12.06
N ASN A 113 -17.25 -31.83 10.91
CA ASN A 113 -18.62 -31.83 10.40
C ASN A 113 -19.22 -30.42 10.19
N GLY A 114 -18.42 -29.53 9.60
CA GLY A 114 -18.79 -28.17 9.20
C GLY A 114 -18.80 -27.14 10.32
N PHE A 115 -18.52 -27.53 11.56
CA PHE A 115 -18.44 -26.60 12.69
C PHE A 115 -17.24 -25.64 12.55
N HIS A 116 -16.10 -26.11 12.03
CA HIS A 116 -14.85 -25.35 11.97
C HIS A 116 -14.31 -25.27 10.53
N PRO A 117 -14.94 -24.48 9.63
CA PRO A 117 -14.47 -24.34 8.24
C PRO A 117 -13.03 -23.82 8.15
N GLN A 118 -12.58 -23.00 9.12
CA GLN A 118 -11.23 -22.43 9.19
C GLN A 118 -10.11 -23.47 9.38
N ASN A 119 -10.45 -24.70 9.78
CA ASN A 119 -9.47 -25.78 9.95
C ASN A 119 -8.69 -26.10 8.66
N ALA A 120 -9.26 -25.79 7.49
CA ALA A 120 -8.66 -25.98 6.17
C ALA A 120 -8.59 -24.66 5.38
N PHE A 121 -8.29 -23.53 6.05
CA PHE A 121 -8.25 -22.22 5.42
C PHE A 121 -7.08 -22.08 4.45
N VAL A 122 -7.36 -21.71 3.19
CA VAL A 122 -6.34 -21.45 2.15
C VAL A 122 -6.73 -20.21 1.35
N LEU A 123 -5.90 -19.17 1.46
CA LEU A 123 -6.03 -17.91 0.73
C LEU A 123 -4.84 -17.75 -0.22
N LEU A 124 -5.12 -17.68 -1.51
CA LEU A 124 -4.13 -17.59 -2.59
C LEU A 124 -4.23 -16.26 -3.31
N THR A 125 -3.09 -15.76 -3.77
CA THR A 125 -3.03 -14.69 -4.77
C THR A 125 -3.57 -15.19 -6.12
N LYS A 126 -4.19 -14.30 -6.93
CA LYS A 126 -4.62 -14.65 -8.29
C LYS A 126 -3.48 -14.73 -9.31
N ASN A 127 -2.33 -14.10 -9.01
CA ASN A 127 -1.14 -14.11 -9.83
C ASN A 127 -0.17 -15.24 -9.42
N ALA A 128 0.64 -15.70 -10.35
CA ALA A 128 1.66 -16.73 -10.12
C ALA A 128 3.07 -16.17 -10.42
N TRP A 129 4.05 -16.59 -9.61
CA TRP A 129 5.44 -16.16 -9.75
C TRP A 129 6.41 -17.33 -9.59
N LYS A 130 7.56 -17.21 -10.23
CA LYS A 130 8.66 -18.18 -10.12
C LYS A 130 9.60 -17.82 -8.97
N ASN A 131 10.24 -16.64 -9.04
CA ASN A 131 11.19 -16.19 -8.03
C ASN A 131 10.57 -15.02 -7.26
N PHE A 132 10.37 -15.17 -5.94
CA PHE A 132 9.78 -14.12 -5.10
C PHE A 132 10.10 -14.32 -3.61
N GLN A 133 9.99 -13.22 -2.86
CA GLN A 133 9.82 -13.22 -1.41
C GLN A 133 8.35 -12.92 -1.10
N GLN A 134 7.75 -13.62 -0.15
CA GLN A 134 6.47 -13.21 0.47
C GLN A 134 6.61 -13.12 1.98
N GLN A 135 5.80 -12.27 2.62
CA GLN A 135 5.67 -12.18 4.06
C GLN A 135 4.22 -11.92 4.46
N VAL A 136 3.87 -12.32 5.68
CA VAL A 136 2.59 -12.03 6.32
C VAL A 136 2.85 -11.77 7.79
N TRP A 137 2.06 -10.89 8.40
CA TRP A 137 1.93 -10.85 9.84
C TRP A 137 0.62 -11.52 10.24
N PHE A 138 0.63 -12.23 11.36
CA PHE A 138 -0.57 -12.91 11.83
C PHE A 138 -0.62 -12.95 13.35
N THR A 139 -1.84 -13.08 13.87
CA THR A 139 -2.12 -13.28 15.29
C THR A 139 -3.02 -14.50 15.41
N VAL A 140 -2.58 -15.53 16.15
CA VAL A 140 -3.43 -16.67 16.52
C VAL A 140 -4.34 -16.24 17.66
N THR A 141 -5.65 -16.28 17.46
CA THR A 141 -6.67 -15.86 18.43
C THR A 141 -7.33 -17.03 19.15
N GLY A 142 -7.38 -18.19 18.48
CA GLY A 142 -7.94 -19.44 18.96
C GLY A 142 -7.37 -20.61 18.15
N ASP A 143 -7.65 -21.84 18.58
CA ASP A 143 -7.24 -23.06 17.89
C ASP A 143 -8.19 -24.22 18.20
N ASN A 144 -8.26 -25.19 17.29
CA ASN A 144 -9.09 -26.39 17.38
C ASN A 144 -8.22 -27.67 17.49
N ILE A 145 -7.01 -27.55 18.05
CA ILE A 145 -5.99 -28.62 18.00
C ILE A 145 -6.26 -29.72 19.04
N PHE A 146 -7.05 -29.44 20.08
CA PHE A 146 -7.43 -30.40 21.13
C PHE A 146 -8.24 -31.61 20.63
N ASN A 147 -8.68 -31.66 19.36
CA ASN A 147 -9.21 -32.89 18.76
C ASN A 147 -8.05 -33.90 18.52
N PRO A 148 -8.10 -35.13 19.08
CA PRO A 148 -7.03 -36.14 18.92
C PRO A 148 -6.68 -36.51 17.48
N GLN A 149 -7.64 -36.36 16.54
CA GLN A 149 -7.44 -36.62 15.11
C GLN A 149 -6.70 -35.46 14.41
N ASN A 150 -6.79 -34.24 14.96
CA ASN A 150 -6.30 -33.00 14.35
C ASN A 150 -4.99 -32.48 14.99
N SER A 151 -4.52 -33.10 16.07
CA SER A 151 -3.30 -32.74 16.79
C SER A 151 -2.06 -33.33 16.14
N ARG A 152 -1.62 -32.77 15.00
CA ARG A 152 -0.31 -33.06 14.40
C ARG A 152 0.64 -31.89 14.64
N SER A 153 1.92 -32.18 14.87
CA SER A 153 2.95 -31.13 15.01
C SER A 153 3.04 -30.24 13.76
N GLU A 154 2.78 -30.79 12.58
CA GLU A 154 2.85 -30.11 11.28
C GLU A 154 1.74 -29.08 10.96
N ASN A 155 0.81 -28.88 11.90
CA ASN A 155 -0.30 -27.92 11.80
C ASN A 155 0.11 -26.53 12.34
N ALA A 156 -0.80 -25.54 12.25
CA ALA A 156 -0.67 -24.10 12.50
C ALA A 156 -0.64 -23.22 11.24
N VAL A 157 0.32 -22.31 11.09
CA VAL A 157 0.26 -21.22 10.09
C VAL A 157 1.40 -21.33 9.09
N SER A 158 1.06 -21.30 7.80
CA SER A 158 2.03 -21.42 6.71
C SER A 158 1.84 -20.35 5.65
N VAL A 159 2.94 -19.92 5.04
CA VAL A 159 2.92 -19.26 3.73
C VAL A 159 3.12 -20.30 2.63
N LEU A 160 2.35 -20.19 1.54
CA LEU A 160 2.34 -21.11 0.41
C LEU A 160 3.19 -20.54 -0.72
N SER A 161 4.27 -21.23 -1.08
CA SER A 161 5.27 -20.79 -2.06
C SER A 161 5.19 -21.64 -3.31
N ARG A 162 4.98 -21.01 -4.48
CA ARG A 162 4.72 -21.70 -5.76
C ARG A 162 3.59 -22.74 -5.65
N PHE A 163 2.41 -22.30 -5.21
CA PHE A 163 1.22 -23.14 -5.29
C PHE A 163 0.81 -23.35 -6.76
N VAL A 164 1.03 -24.55 -7.29
CA VAL A 164 0.64 -24.92 -8.66
C VAL A 164 -0.73 -25.58 -8.66
N ASN A 165 -0.95 -26.50 -7.72
CA ASN A 165 -2.23 -27.16 -7.42
C ASN A 165 -2.14 -27.86 -6.06
N ASP A 166 -3.25 -28.43 -5.57
CA ASP A 166 -3.32 -29.14 -4.28
C ASP A 166 -2.31 -30.28 -4.12
N ASN A 167 -1.81 -30.83 -5.23
CA ASN A 167 -0.83 -31.91 -5.24
C ASN A 167 0.62 -31.42 -5.40
N ASN A 168 0.86 -30.13 -5.70
CA ASN A 168 2.17 -29.60 -6.07
C ASN A 168 2.35 -28.16 -5.58
N PHE A 169 3.03 -27.99 -4.44
CA PHE A 169 3.38 -26.69 -3.87
C PHE A 169 4.51 -26.80 -2.83
N TYR A 170 5.20 -25.69 -2.53
CA TYR A 170 5.98 -25.58 -1.30
C TYR A 170 5.19 -24.82 -0.22
N ARG A 171 5.46 -25.11 1.05
CA ARG A 171 5.05 -24.27 2.17
C ARG A 171 6.20 -24.03 3.13
N VAL A 172 6.22 -22.84 3.73
CA VAL A 172 7.03 -22.55 4.92
C VAL A 172 6.05 -22.35 6.06
N GLY A 173 6.10 -23.21 7.07
CA GLY A 173 5.16 -23.20 8.20
C GLY A 173 5.86 -22.99 9.53
N LEU A 174 5.31 -22.11 10.37
CA LEU A 174 5.54 -22.15 11.81
C LEU A 174 4.53 -23.15 12.39
N GLN A 175 5.06 -24.18 13.06
CA GLN A 175 4.31 -25.34 13.52
C GLN A 175 3.87 -25.22 14.99
N VAL A 176 2.85 -25.99 15.39
CA VAL A 176 2.36 -26.01 16.79
C VAL A 176 3.43 -26.43 17.80
N ASP A 177 4.43 -27.20 17.37
CA ASP A 177 5.57 -27.58 18.22
C ASP A 177 6.64 -26.48 18.36
N GLY A 178 6.49 -25.36 17.64
CA GLY A 178 7.42 -24.22 17.66
C GLY A 178 8.49 -24.25 16.58
N SER A 179 8.58 -25.34 15.82
CA SER A 179 9.56 -25.47 14.73
C SER A 179 9.09 -24.80 13.44
N VAL A 180 10.04 -24.39 12.61
CA VAL A 180 9.78 -23.85 11.27
C VAL A 180 10.27 -24.85 10.24
N ALA A 181 9.35 -25.30 9.37
CA ALA A 181 9.65 -26.30 8.34
C ALA A 181 9.37 -25.78 6.93
N ILE A 182 10.24 -26.18 6.00
CA ILE A 182 10.03 -26.11 4.56
C ILE A 182 9.49 -27.47 4.12
N THR A 183 8.25 -27.52 3.65
CA THR A 183 7.62 -28.75 3.12
C THR A 183 7.33 -28.59 1.64
N LYS A 184 7.66 -29.61 0.84
CA LYS A 184 7.22 -29.80 -0.54
C LYS A 184 6.05 -30.78 -0.53
N ILE A 185 4.94 -30.43 -1.15
CA ILE A 185 3.95 -31.40 -1.63
C ILE A 185 4.26 -31.63 -3.11
N THR A 186 4.42 -32.89 -3.51
CA THR A 186 4.56 -33.27 -4.92
C THR A 186 3.79 -34.56 -5.17
N ASN A 187 2.99 -34.58 -6.24
CA ASN A 187 2.00 -35.63 -6.51
C ASN A 187 1.10 -35.99 -5.30
N GLY A 188 0.81 -35.01 -4.44
CA GLY A 188 0.00 -35.18 -3.22
C GLY A 188 0.77 -35.71 -2.00
N SER A 189 2.03 -36.14 -2.16
CA SER A 189 2.86 -36.64 -1.06
C SER A 189 3.69 -35.52 -0.41
N PRO A 190 3.72 -35.43 0.94
CA PRO A 190 4.52 -34.45 1.66
C PRO A 190 5.97 -34.91 1.87
N TYR A 191 6.91 -33.97 1.70
CA TYR A 191 8.34 -34.14 1.98
C TYR A 191 8.87 -32.92 2.73
N VAL A 192 9.44 -33.12 3.91
CA VAL A 192 10.12 -32.06 4.67
C VAL A 192 11.53 -31.89 4.09
N ILE A 193 11.80 -30.73 3.48
CA ILE A 193 13.12 -30.39 2.92
C ILE A 193 14.08 -29.99 4.04
N ALA A 194 13.59 -29.18 4.98
CA ALA A 194 14.32 -28.74 6.16
C ALA A 194 13.35 -28.39 7.28
N THR A 195 13.75 -28.61 8.53
CA THR A 195 13.02 -28.16 9.72
C THR A 195 14.01 -27.75 10.80
N LYS A 196 13.65 -26.75 11.61
CA LYS A 196 14.46 -26.30 12.75
C LYS A 196 13.56 -25.76 13.85
N GLN A 197 13.88 -26.08 15.11
CA GLN A 197 13.23 -25.43 16.24
C GLN A 197 13.51 -23.93 16.27
N PHE A 198 12.48 -23.13 16.59
CA PHE A 198 12.55 -21.67 16.58
C PHE A 198 11.93 -21.05 17.84
N LEU A 199 10.70 -21.43 18.19
CA LEU A 199 10.09 -21.03 19.46
C LEU A 199 10.55 -21.97 20.58
N SER A 200 10.83 -21.40 21.76
CA SER A 200 11.05 -22.19 22.97
C SER A 200 9.72 -22.54 23.64
N GLY A 201 9.62 -23.77 24.15
CA GLY A 201 8.45 -24.25 24.88
C GLY A 201 8.44 -25.77 25.01
N GLY A 202 7.82 -26.28 26.07
CA GLY A 202 7.51 -27.71 26.17
C GLY A 202 6.27 -28.02 25.35
N TYR A 203 6.44 -28.50 24.11
CA TYR A 203 5.32 -29.05 23.33
C TYR A 203 4.92 -30.41 23.89
N ASP A 204 3.64 -30.54 24.26
CA ASP A 204 3.03 -31.80 24.67
C ASP A 204 1.69 -31.91 23.95
N LYS A 205 1.56 -32.87 23.04
CA LYS A 205 0.33 -33.11 22.27
C LYS A 205 -0.93 -33.26 23.14
N SER A 206 -0.80 -33.68 24.40
CA SER A 206 -1.91 -33.91 25.34
C SER A 206 -2.17 -32.76 26.31
N ALA A 207 -1.13 -32.01 26.72
CA ALA A 207 -1.22 -30.99 27.76
C ALA A 207 -0.92 -29.56 27.30
N ASN A 208 -0.11 -29.40 26.26
CA ASN A 208 0.24 -28.12 25.64
C ASN A 208 0.35 -28.27 24.10
N PRO A 209 -0.79 -28.38 23.40
CA PRO A 209 -0.83 -28.79 21.99
C PRO A 209 -0.40 -27.69 21.02
N SER A 210 -0.05 -26.49 21.49
CA SER A 210 0.56 -25.43 20.68
C SER A 210 1.44 -24.52 21.54
N VAL A 211 2.72 -24.41 21.21
CA VAL A 211 3.65 -23.43 21.82
C VAL A 211 3.60 -22.06 21.15
N ILE A 212 2.81 -21.89 20.08
CA ILE A 212 2.62 -20.60 19.42
C ILE A 212 1.82 -19.68 20.36
N PRO A 213 2.34 -18.48 20.73
CA PRO A 213 1.66 -17.60 21.66
C PRO A 213 0.38 -17.01 21.05
N LYS A 214 -0.73 -17.16 21.79
CA LYS A 214 -2.01 -16.57 21.43
C LYS A 214 -2.00 -15.05 21.64
N ASN A 215 -2.71 -14.33 20.79
CA ASN A 215 -2.86 -12.86 20.80
C ASN A 215 -1.54 -12.06 20.63
N GLN A 216 -0.46 -12.70 20.20
CA GLN A 216 0.80 -12.04 19.81
C GLN A 216 0.90 -11.93 18.28
N LYS A 217 1.30 -10.76 17.77
CA LYS A 217 1.57 -10.54 16.34
C LYS A 217 2.93 -11.16 15.96
N ILE A 218 2.92 -12.14 15.07
CA ILE A 218 4.09 -12.88 14.58
C ILE A 218 4.22 -12.65 13.07
N GLY A 219 5.43 -12.40 12.58
CA GLY A 219 5.75 -12.33 11.15
C GLY A 219 6.24 -13.68 10.64
N LEU A 220 5.72 -14.16 9.51
CA LEU A 220 6.23 -15.30 8.77
C LEU A 220 6.53 -14.89 7.33
N ARG A 221 7.72 -15.25 6.83
CA ARG A 221 8.22 -14.89 5.51
C ARG A 221 8.86 -16.09 4.85
N SER A 222 8.73 -16.18 3.52
CA SER A 222 9.49 -17.12 2.71
C SER A 222 10.11 -16.45 1.49
N GLU A 223 11.34 -16.83 1.15
CA GLU A 223 11.95 -16.57 -0.16
C GLU A 223 12.00 -17.86 -0.96
N VAL A 224 11.76 -17.78 -2.27
CA VAL A 224 11.89 -18.92 -3.20
C VAL A 224 12.59 -18.50 -4.49
N SER A 225 13.65 -19.22 -4.87
CA SER A 225 14.44 -18.96 -6.08
C SER A 225 14.79 -20.26 -6.83
N THR A 226 14.64 -20.25 -8.15
CA THR A 226 15.20 -21.31 -9.02
C THR A 226 16.67 -21.02 -9.29
N ASN A 227 17.52 -21.99 -9.05
CA ASN A 227 18.95 -21.92 -9.32
C ASN A 227 19.24 -22.37 -10.76
N ALA A 228 20.36 -21.90 -11.34
CA ALA A 228 20.73 -22.22 -12.72
C ALA A 228 20.94 -23.74 -12.99
N ASN A 229 21.24 -24.52 -11.95
CA ASN A 229 21.40 -25.98 -12.01
C ASN A 229 20.07 -26.75 -11.96
N GLY A 230 18.91 -26.09 -11.96
CA GLY A 230 17.60 -26.75 -11.91
C GLY A 230 17.14 -27.19 -10.50
N THR A 231 17.80 -26.71 -9.45
CA THR A 231 17.32 -26.86 -8.06
C THR A 231 16.50 -25.63 -7.62
N VAL A 232 15.76 -25.74 -6.51
CA VAL A 232 15.02 -24.61 -5.92
C VAL A 232 15.48 -24.38 -4.49
N THR A 233 15.98 -23.18 -4.19
CA THR A 233 16.27 -22.75 -2.82
C THR A 233 15.02 -22.12 -2.20
N ILE A 234 14.71 -22.51 -0.96
CA ILE A 234 13.67 -21.90 -0.14
C ILE A 234 14.29 -21.45 1.19
N ARG A 235 13.94 -20.25 1.64
CA ARG A 235 14.28 -19.75 2.98
C ARG A 235 13.00 -19.41 3.73
N GLY A 236 12.98 -19.71 5.02
CA GLY A 236 11.91 -19.35 5.95
C GLY A 236 12.43 -18.43 7.04
N TYR A 237 11.74 -17.31 7.27
CA TYR A 237 12.08 -16.34 8.30
C TYR A 237 10.88 -16.12 9.22
N VAL A 238 11.17 -15.90 10.50
CA VAL A 238 10.17 -15.56 11.52
C VAL A 238 10.58 -14.28 12.25
N ASN A 239 9.58 -13.50 12.65
CA ASN A 239 9.74 -12.25 13.38
C ASN A 239 8.78 -12.23 14.59
N THR A 240 9.32 -12.20 15.80
CA THR A 240 8.54 -12.18 17.06
C THR A 240 8.88 -10.98 17.95
N ASP A 241 9.93 -10.23 17.60
CA ASP A 241 10.56 -9.18 18.40
C ASP A 241 10.93 -7.93 17.59
N GLY A 242 10.31 -7.76 16.41
CA GLY A 242 10.58 -6.69 15.47
C GLY A 242 11.63 -7.04 14.42
N THR A 243 12.48 -8.06 14.63
CA THR A 243 13.55 -8.44 13.69
C THR A 243 13.23 -9.72 12.93
N TRP A 244 13.40 -9.71 11.60
CA TRP A 244 13.30 -10.91 10.77
C TRP A 244 14.54 -11.80 10.94
N LYS A 245 14.35 -13.01 11.46
CA LYS A 245 15.42 -13.99 11.69
C LYS A 245 15.27 -15.15 10.71
N LEU A 246 16.37 -15.56 10.06
CA LEU A 246 16.38 -16.78 9.25
C LEU A 246 16.16 -17.99 10.17
N ALA A 247 14.99 -18.61 10.06
CA ALA A 247 14.60 -19.75 10.86
C ALA A 247 15.07 -21.06 10.21
N VAL A 248 14.95 -21.17 8.88
CA VAL A 248 15.26 -22.39 8.13
C VAL A 248 15.67 -22.06 6.69
N GLU A 249 16.59 -22.82 6.11
CA GLU A 249 16.95 -22.80 4.69
C GLU A 249 16.95 -24.25 4.19
N GLY A 250 16.55 -24.46 2.93
CA GLY A 250 16.58 -25.76 2.29
C GLY A 250 16.68 -25.64 0.77
N ILE A 251 17.26 -26.66 0.14
CA ILE A 251 17.38 -26.76 -1.32
C ILE A 251 16.66 -28.03 -1.77
N ASP A 252 15.64 -27.87 -2.61
CA ASP A 252 14.99 -28.97 -3.31
C ASP A 252 15.84 -29.34 -4.53
N ASP A 253 16.68 -30.37 -4.37
CA ASP A 253 17.35 -31.04 -5.47
C ASP A 253 16.47 -32.21 -5.98
N ALA A 254 16.43 -32.36 -7.29
CA ALA A 254 15.45 -33.10 -8.09
C ALA A 254 15.38 -34.62 -7.84
N ARG A 255 16.18 -35.14 -6.89
CA ARG A 255 16.35 -36.57 -6.59
C ARG A 255 16.14 -36.92 -5.12
N THR A 256 16.05 -35.95 -4.23
CA THR A 256 16.08 -36.19 -2.77
C THR A 256 14.67 -36.23 -2.14
N PHE A 257 13.71 -35.46 -2.69
CA PHE A 257 12.40 -35.24 -2.08
C PHE A 257 11.25 -35.57 -3.04
N GLY A 258 11.06 -36.86 -3.34
CA GLY A 258 9.88 -37.38 -4.05
C GLY A 258 9.80 -37.09 -5.56
N GLY A 259 10.86 -36.52 -6.15
CA GLY A 259 10.93 -36.22 -7.58
C GLY A 259 11.52 -34.83 -7.87
N ASN A 260 11.43 -34.40 -9.13
CA ASN A 260 11.96 -33.13 -9.60
C ASN A 260 11.48 -31.93 -8.77
N ALA A 261 12.28 -30.85 -8.75
CA ALA A 261 11.88 -29.61 -8.12
C ALA A 261 10.71 -28.94 -8.89
N LEU A 262 9.88 -28.15 -8.20
CA LEU A 262 8.76 -27.42 -8.80
C LEU A 262 9.30 -26.17 -9.52
N LEU A 263 9.79 -26.36 -10.74
CA LEU A 263 10.44 -25.33 -11.56
C LEU A 263 9.46 -24.34 -12.22
N ALA A 264 8.18 -24.70 -12.31
CA ALA A 264 7.12 -23.80 -12.74
C ALA A 264 6.89 -22.67 -11.71
N GLY A 265 6.43 -21.52 -12.17
CA GLY A 265 5.85 -20.52 -11.27
C GLY A 265 4.54 -21.02 -10.67
N GLY A 266 4.17 -20.49 -9.51
CA GLY A 266 2.90 -20.80 -8.86
C GLY A 266 2.41 -19.63 -8.00
N MET A 267 1.18 -19.72 -7.53
CA MET A 267 0.59 -18.70 -6.68
C MET A 267 1.33 -18.58 -5.35
N ALA A 268 1.34 -17.36 -4.80
CA ALA A 268 1.73 -17.10 -3.41
C ALA A 268 0.47 -17.11 -2.52
N GLY A 269 0.61 -17.20 -1.20
CA GLY A 269 -0.55 -17.18 -0.31
C GLY A 269 -0.27 -17.62 1.12
N MET A 270 -1.34 -17.88 1.86
CA MET A 270 -1.33 -18.27 3.26
C MET A 270 -2.32 -19.41 3.52
N ARG A 271 -2.00 -20.21 4.53
CA ARG A 271 -2.79 -21.35 5.01
C ARG A 271 -2.79 -21.35 6.52
N SER A 272 -3.95 -21.66 7.12
CA SER A 272 -4.03 -22.04 8.53
C SER A 272 -4.69 -23.39 8.68
N ASP A 273 -3.99 -24.28 9.38
CA ASP A 273 -4.42 -25.64 9.73
C ASP A 273 -4.85 -25.63 11.20
N PHE A 274 -6.15 -25.77 11.44
CA PHE A 274 -6.78 -25.84 12.78
C PHE A 274 -6.58 -24.61 13.70
N MET A 275 -6.38 -23.42 13.13
CA MET A 275 -6.17 -22.16 13.86
C MET A 275 -7.21 -21.09 13.48
N ASP A 276 -7.63 -20.29 14.47
CA ASP A 276 -8.37 -19.04 14.27
C ASP A 276 -7.38 -17.87 14.14
N VAL A 277 -7.22 -17.32 12.94
CA VAL A 277 -6.11 -16.41 12.61
C VAL A 277 -6.62 -15.06 12.12
N ALA A 278 -6.03 -13.99 12.64
CA ALA A 278 -6.10 -12.66 12.05
C ALA A 278 -4.80 -12.39 11.27
N PHE A 279 -4.87 -12.27 9.95
CA PHE A 279 -3.77 -11.91 9.07
C PHE A 279 -3.71 -10.39 8.84
N ASP A 280 -2.50 -9.87 8.64
CA ASP A 280 -2.19 -8.45 8.50
C ASP A 280 -0.95 -8.26 7.61
N ASP A 281 -0.75 -7.05 7.07
CA ASP A 281 0.51 -6.60 6.46
C ASP A 281 1.13 -7.60 5.45
N TYR A 282 0.32 -8.31 4.64
CA TYR A 282 0.84 -9.28 3.68
C TYR A 282 1.61 -8.56 2.56
N GLN A 283 2.76 -9.09 2.14
CA GLN A 283 3.55 -8.50 1.06
C GLN A 283 4.19 -9.58 0.19
N ILE A 284 4.35 -9.32 -1.10
CA ILE A 284 5.17 -10.10 -2.01
C ILE A 284 6.11 -9.16 -2.79
N ILE A 285 7.38 -9.54 -2.89
CA ILE A 285 8.43 -8.83 -3.63
C ILE A 285 8.97 -9.78 -4.69
N THR A 286 8.97 -9.35 -5.94
CA THR A 286 9.46 -10.14 -7.07
C THR A 286 10.88 -9.73 -7.46
N TYR A 287 11.71 -10.67 -7.90
CA TYR A 287 13.05 -10.38 -8.42
C TYR A 287 12.98 -10.09 -9.94
N LYS A 288 13.86 -9.21 -10.45
CA LYS A 288 13.81 -8.75 -11.86
C LYS A 288 14.09 -9.84 -12.92
N ASP A 289 14.73 -10.95 -12.54
CA ASP A 289 15.26 -11.91 -13.52
C ASP A 289 14.23 -12.97 -13.95
N GLY A 290 13.50 -12.64 -15.01
CA GLY A 290 13.35 -13.50 -16.19
C GLY A 290 12.66 -14.87 -16.01
N THR A 291 11.34 -14.88 -15.83
CA THR A 291 10.39 -15.74 -16.59
C THR A 291 8.96 -15.52 -16.06
N THR A 292 8.32 -14.42 -16.49
CA THR A 292 6.88 -14.24 -16.32
C THR A 292 6.14 -15.09 -17.35
N SER A 293 5.50 -16.18 -16.90
CA SER A 293 4.30 -16.65 -17.59
C SER A 293 3.29 -15.49 -17.60
N THR A 294 2.71 -15.20 -18.76
CA THR A 294 1.83 -14.04 -18.98
C THR A 294 0.73 -13.95 -17.91
N PRO A 295 0.69 -12.88 -17.09
CA PRO A 295 -0.40 -12.70 -16.14
C PRO A 295 -1.70 -12.41 -16.89
N ILE A 296 -2.79 -13.01 -16.45
CA ILE A 296 -4.14 -12.56 -16.80
C ILE A 296 -4.31 -11.16 -16.19
N PRO A 297 -4.80 -10.15 -16.93
CA PRO A 297 -4.86 -8.78 -16.42
C PRO A 297 -5.95 -8.63 -15.35
N THR A 298 -5.54 -8.58 -14.08
CA THR A 298 -6.42 -8.17 -12.96
C THR A 298 -5.77 -7.03 -12.19
N THR A 299 -6.53 -5.94 -12.03
CA THR A 299 -6.03 -4.63 -11.59
C THR A 299 -5.83 -4.51 -10.09
N GLY A 300 -4.60 -4.16 -9.69
CA GLY A 300 -4.37 -3.20 -8.61
C GLY A 300 -3.36 -3.59 -7.53
N GLY A 301 -3.12 -2.63 -6.63
CA GLY A 301 -2.32 -2.79 -5.41
C GLY A 301 -3.18 -2.56 -4.16
N THR A 302 -2.94 -3.21 -3.02
CA THR A 302 -1.74 -3.18 -2.17
C THR A 302 -1.43 -1.83 -1.49
N PRO A 303 -2.03 -1.52 -0.31
CA PRO A 303 -1.71 -0.33 0.54
C PRO A 303 -0.33 -0.28 1.25
N THR A 304 -0.21 0.38 2.43
CA THR A 304 1.04 0.56 3.25
C THR A 304 0.71 0.64 4.77
N PRO A 305 1.60 0.26 5.73
CA PRO A 305 1.30 0.25 7.17
C PRO A 305 1.35 1.66 7.81
N ALA A 306 0.68 1.82 8.94
CA ALA A 306 0.65 3.08 9.72
C ALA A 306 1.72 3.10 10.83
N PRO A 307 2.25 4.28 11.22
CA PRO A 307 3.25 4.40 12.28
C PRO A 307 2.67 4.12 13.68
N THR A 308 3.43 3.44 14.51
CA THR A 308 3.09 3.16 15.92
C THR A 308 3.22 4.43 16.77
N PRO A 309 2.22 4.78 17.61
CA PRO A 309 2.33 5.95 18.49
C PRO A 309 3.33 5.71 19.64
N THR A 310 4.23 6.67 19.86
CA THR A 310 5.11 6.74 21.02
C THR A 310 4.34 7.18 22.27
N PRO A 311 4.65 6.64 23.48
CA PRO A 311 3.97 7.04 24.71
C PRO A 311 4.29 8.49 25.08
N THR A 312 3.24 9.26 25.41
CA THR A 312 3.32 10.68 25.76
C THR A 312 3.93 10.87 27.16
N PRO A 313 4.92 11.75 27.36
CA PRO A 313 5.40 12.12 28.70
C PRO A 313 4.32 12.80 29.55
N ALA A 314 4.38 12.61 30.87
CA ALA A 314 3.45 13.26 31.80
C ALA A 314 3.61 14.80 31.81
N PRO A 315 2.52 15.57 31.98
CA PRO A 315 2.57 17.03 31.89
C PRO A 315 3.31 17.67 33.06
N THR A 316 4.27 18.54 32.75
CA THR A 316 4.96 19.41 33.71
C THR A 316 4.07 20.62 34.06
N PRO A 317 4.01 21.08 35.33
CA PRO A 317 3.21 22.25 35.70
C PRO A 317 3.60 23.53 34.95
N ALA A 318 2.60 24.33 34.57
CA ALA A 318 2.79 25.53 33.76
C ALA A 318 3.40 26.69 34.58
N PRO A 319 4.35 27.47 34.01
CA PRO A 319 4.86 28.68 34.63
C PRO A 319 3.86 29.85 34.52
N THR A 320 3.88 30.74 35.52
CA THR A 320 3.03 31.93 35.62
C THR A 320 3.38 32.98 34.55
N PRO A 321 2.38 33.64 33.91
CA PRO A 321 2.64 34.62 32.87
C PRO A 321 3.26 35.93 33.42
N THR A 322 4.29 36.41 32.73
CA THR A 322 4.88 37.75 32.92
C THR A 322 4.20 38.76 31.97
N PRO A 323 4.03 40.04 32.36
CA PRO A 323 3.27 41.00 31.58
C PRO A 323 3.95 41.39 30.25
N THR A 324 3.12 41.61 29.23
CA THR A 324 3.52 41.83 27.84
C THR A 324 4.02 43.27 27.60
N PRO A 325 5.15 43.50 26.91
CA PRO A 325 5.57 44.84 26.49
C PRO A 325 4.73 45.35 25.29
N THR A 326 4.55 46.67 25.24
CA THR A 326 3.78 47.41 24.23
C THR A 326 4.42 47.32 22.83
N PRO A 327 3.65 47.19 21.73
CA PRO A 327 4.20 47.05 20.39
C PRO A 327 4.76 48.39 19.83
N THR A 328 5.98 48.33 19.31
CA THR A 328 6.63 49.39 18.53
C THR A 328 6.10 49.40 17.08
N PRO A 329 5.84 50.57 16.45
CA PRO A 329 5.33 50.63 15.08
C PRO A 329 6.30 50.05 14.04
N THR A 330 5.76 49.31 13.07
CA THR A 330 6.49 48.62 12.00
C THR A 330 6.81 49.57 10.83
N PRO A 331 8.00 49.51 10.20
CA PRO A 331 8.35 50.40 9.09
C PRO A 331 7.55 50.11 7.80
N VAL A 332 7.30 51.17 7.03
CA VAL A 332 6.54 51.16 5.77
C VAL A 332 7.37 50.47 4.66
N PRO A 333 6.83 49.49 3.92
CA PRO A 333 7.53 48.88 2.80
C PRO A 333 7.63 49.83 1.58
N PRO A 334 8.71 49.73 0.77
CA PRO A 334 8.89 50.58 -0.41
C PRO A 334 7.86 50.29 -1.52
N PRO A 335 7.59 51.26 -2.42
CA PRO A 335 6.58 51.12 -3.46
C PRO A 335 6.93 49.98 -4.44
N VAL A 336 5.99 49.05 -4.61
CA VAL A 336 6.11 47.93 -5.54
C VAL A 336 5.88 48.41 -6.97
N THR A 337 6.81 48.08 -7.88
CA THR A 337 6.65 48.33 -9.31
C THR A 337 5.57 47.44 -9.89
N THR A 338 4.54 48.05 -10.49
CA THR A 338 3.44 47.36 -11.16
C THR A 338 3.93 46.68 -12.44
N THR A 339 4.33 45.41 -12.31
CA THR A 339 4.49 44.52 -13.49
C THR A 339 3.09 44.19 -14.01
N PRO A 340 2.79 44.37 -15.31
CA PRO A 340 1.43 44.24 -15.81
C PRO A 340 0.89 42.81 -15.66
N THR A 341 -0.40 42.72 -15.37
CA THR A 341 -1.16 41.46 -15.25
C THR A 341 -0.95 40.58 -16.49
N PRO A 342 -0.59 39.29 -16.34
CA PRO A 342 -0.51 38.40 -17.49
C PRO A 342 -1.91 38.23 -18.09
N THR A 343 -2.08 38.72 -19.32
CA THR A 343 -3.23 38.47 -20.18
C THR A 343 -3.48 36.96 -20.25
N PRO A 344 -4.75 36.47 -20.26
CA PRO A 344 -5.03 35.05 -20.41
C PRO A 344 -4.31 34.50 -21.64
N THR A 345 -3.46 33.49 -21.42
CA THR A 345 -2.69 32.84 -22.47
C THR A 345 -3.64 32.30 -23.53
N ALA A 346 -3.42 32.67 -24.80
CA ALA A 346 -4.21 32.17 -25.93
C ALA A 346 -4.17 30.63 -25.92
N GLY A 347 -5.34 30.00 -25.69
CA GLY A 347 -5.47 28.56 -25.50
C GLY A 347 -6.04 28.10 -24.14
N ALA A 348 -6.27 29.01 -23.18
CA ALA A 348 -6.98 28.66 -21.94
C ALA A 348 -8.49 28.44 -22.19
N ILE A 349 -8.98 27.23 -21.90
CA ILE A 349 -10.39 26.87 -22.03
C ILE A 349 -11.05 27.02 -20.65
N ALA A 350 -12.03 27.92 -20.54
CA ALA A 350 -12.92 28.00 -19.38
C ALA A 350 -13.83 26.77 -19.37
N TYR A 351 -13.68 25.92 -18.35
CA TYR A 351 -14.23 24.56 -18.41
C TYR A 351 -15.54 24.45 -17.62
N GLY A 352 -16.66 24.41 -18.33
CA GLY A 352 -17.92 23.86 -17.84
C GLY A 352 -18.64 24.57 -16.67
N LEU A 353 -18.26 25.79 -16.27
CA LEU A 353 -18.94 26.58 -15.23
C LEU A 353 -19.83 27.73 -15.78
N SER A 354 -19.84 27.94 -17.10
CA SER A 354 -20.54 29.06 -17.74
C SER A 354 -22.06 28.88 -17.89
N THR A 355 -22.60 27.69 -17.62
CA THR A 355 -24.02 27.36 -17.78
C THR A 355 -24.62 27.00 -16.43
N ASN A 356 -25.71 27.65 -16.05
CA ASN A 356 -26.40 27.37 -14.79
C ASN A 356 -27.05 25.97 -14.85
N THR A 357 -26.64 25.08 -13.94
CA THR A 357 -27.10 23.68 -13.90
C THR A 357 -26.77 23.04 -12.56
N THR A 358 -27.47 21.96 -12.20
CA THR A 358 -27.00 21.01 -11.18
C THR A 358 -26.40 19.81 -11.90
N VAL A 359 -25.22 19.36 -11.47
CA VAL A 359 -24.61 18.09 -11.89
C VAL A 359 -24.76 17.12 -10.73
N GLU A 360 -25.39 15.99 -11.00
CA GLU A 360 -25.55 14.92 -10.02
C GLU A 360 -24.40 13.92 -10.09
N GLU A 361 -24.18 13.22 -8.97
CA GLU A 361 -23.30 12.06 -8.90
C GLU A 361 -23.77 10.92 -9.81
N ALA A 362 -22.82 10.21 -10.39
CA ALA A 362 -23.06 9.06 -11.28
C ALA A 362 -22.03 7.96 -11.03
N GLY A 363 -22.39 6.69 -11.28
CA GLY A 363 -21.52 5.54 -11.03
C GLY A 363 -20.28 5.52 -11.94
N SER A 364 -20.39 6.09 -13.15
CA SER A 364 -19.29 6.21 -14.11
C SER A 364 -19.26 7.54 -14.85
N LEU A 365 -18.10 7.87 -15.43
CA LEU A 365 -17.89 9.04 -16.30
C LEU A 365 -18.86 9.04 -17.50
N SER A 366 -19.18 7.85 -18.02
CA SER A 366 -20.14 7.63 -19.11
C SER A 366 -21.60 7.86 -18.71
N GLU A 367 -21.97 7.59 -17.45
CA GLU A 367 -23.33 7.80 -16.94
C GLU A 367 -23.64 9.27 -16.64
N SER A 368 -22.63 10.10 -16.39
CA SER A 368 -22.86 11.51 -16.05
C SER A 368 -23.45 12.28 -17.23
N THR A 369 -24.62 12.89 -17.03
CA THR A 369 -25.39 13.61 -18.07
C THR A 369 -24.78 14.95 -18.46
N ASN A 370 -23.90 15.53 -17.63
CA ASN A 370 -23.23 16.78 -17.97
C ASN A 370 -22.17 16.54 -19.07
N PRO A 371 -22.00 17.46 -20.04
CA PRO A 371 -21.01 17.29 -21.12
C PRO A 371 -19.56 17.47 -20.66
N ASN A 372 -19.32 18.24 -19.59
CA ASN A 372 -17.98 18.61 -19.14
C ASN A 372 -17.53 17.82 -17.91
N TRP A 373 -18.45 17.60 -16.97
CA TRP A 373 -18.18 17.15 -15.62
C TRP A 373 -18.75 15.77 -15.29
N TRP A 374 -18.06 15.06 -14.41
CA TRP A 374 -18.57 13.91 -13.67
C TRP A 374 -18.35 14.18 -12.18
N VAL A 375 -19.44 14.26 -11.41
CA VAL A 375 -19.37 14.17 -9.95
C VAL A 375 -19.19 12.68 -9.62
N ASN A 376 -17.99 12.32 -9.18
CA ASN A 376 -17.61 10.95 -8.80
C ASN A 376 -18.02 10.61 -7.36
N SER A 377 -18.20 11.63 -6.52
CA SER A 377 -18.61 11.54 -5.13
C SER A 377 -19.00 12.93 -4.66
N GLY A 378 -20.01 13.04 -3.80
CA GLY A 378 -20.45 14.29 -3.16
C GLY A 378 -21.93 14.64 -3.39
N GLY A 379 -22.69 13.78 -4.06
CA GLY A 379 -24.12 13.94 -4.39
C GLY A 379 -24.39 14.97 -5.48
N TYR A 380 -24.01 16.23 -5.24
CA TYR A 380 -24.31 17.35 -6.11
C TYR A 380 -23.14 18.33 -6.30
N LEU A 381 -23.05 18.87 -7.51
CA LEU A 381 -22.38 20.12 -7.84
C LEU A 381 -23.44 21.10 -8.37
N TYR A 382 -23.61 22.24 -7.71
CA TYR A 382 -24.46 23.33 -8.20
C TYR A 382 -23.60 24.34 -8.96
N ILE A 383 -24.01 24.71 -10.17
CA ILE A 383 -23.32 25.71 -11.00
C ILE A 383 -24.28 26.87 -11.22
N ASN A 384 -23.89 28.07 -10.80
CA ASN A 384 -24.69 29.28 -10.98
C ASN A 384 -23.78 30.50 -11.18
N ASN A 385 -24.00 31.24 -12.26
CA ASN A 385 -23.31 32.50 -12.60
C ASN A 385 -21.78 32.40 -12.56
N GLY A 386 -21.21 31.31 -13.13
CA GLY A 386 -19.76 31.08 -13.16
C GLY A 386 -19.17 30.45 -11.90
N ILE A 387 -19.97 30.27 -10.84
CA ILE A 387 -19.54 29.69 -9.56
C ILE A 387 -20.07 28.25 -9.46
N GLY A 388 -19.16 27.30 -9.31
CA GLY A 388 -19.44 25.95 -8.84
C GLY A 388 -19.50 25.90 -7.32
N ARG A 389 -20.42 25.11 -6.77
CA ARG A 389 -20.63 24.90 -5.34
C ARG A 389 -20.81 23.42 -5.04
N THR A 390 -20.18 22.94 -3.97
CA THR A 390 -20.59 21.68 -3.34
C THR A 390 -22.00 21.79 -2.76
N VAL A 391 -22.52 20.72 -2.16
CA VAL A 391 -23.54 20.87 -1.12
C VAL A 391 -23.03 21.84 -0.05
N MET A 392 -23.92 22.71 0.44
CA MET A 392 -23.65 23.73 1.45
C MET A 392 -24.56 23.45 2.65
N GLY A 393 -23.98 23.17 3.82
CA GLY A 393 -24.68 22.65 4.98
C GLY A 393 -25.24 21.23 4.76
N SER A 394 -26.27 20.89 5.55
CA SER A 394 -26.90 19.56 5.51
C SER A 394 -27.94 19.43 4.39
N LEU A 395 -27.95 18.28 3.71
CA LEU A 395 -29.05 17.90 2.81
C LEU A 395 -30.38 17.69 3.56
N PRO A 396 -31.54 17.84 2.89
CA PRO A 396 -32.83 17.43 3.42
C PRO A 396 -32.85 15.95 3.84
N ALA A 397 -33.56 15.61 4.91
CA ALA A 397 -33.60 14.25 5.46
C ALA A 397 -34.18 13.19 4.49
N ASN A 398 -34.97 13.63 3.50
CA ASN A 398 -35.56 12.82 2.44
C ASN A 398 -34.82 12.91 1.10
N ASP A 399 -33.68 13.60 1.02
CA ASP A 399 -32.88 13.66 -0.21
C ASP A 399 -32.29 12.29 -0.56
N LYS A 400 -32.29 11.94 -1.85
CA LYS A 400 -31.84 10.63 -2.33
C LYS A 400 -30.35 10.37 -2.05
N TRP A 401 -29.49 11.38 -2.19
CA TRP A 401 -28.05 11.25 -1.89
C TRP A 401 -27.82 11.21 -0.39
N ARG A 402 -28.60 11.96 0.39
CA ARG A 402 -28.60 11.82 1.86
C ARG A 402 -28.88 10.38 2.25
N LEU A 403 -29.95 9.78 1.71
CA LEU A 403 -30.31 8.39 2.01
C LEU A 403 -29.26 7.38 1.51
N ALA A 404 -28.69 7.58 0.32
CA ALA A 404 -27.64 6.72 -0.22
C ALA A 404 -26.34 6.76 0.61
N TYR A 405 -25.89 7.96 0.97
CA TYR A 405 -24.69 8.14 1.80
C TYR A 405 -24.89 7.71 3.25
N ALA A 406 -26.11 7.83 3.80
CA ALA A 406 -26.46 7.24 5.09
C ALA A 406 -26.34 5.71 5.10
N ALA A 407 -26.62 5.04 3.97
CA ALA A 407 -26.47 3.59 3.85
C ALA A 407 -25.01 3.15 3.60
N ALA A 408 -24.26 3.90 2.79
CA ALA A 408 -22.94 3.49 2.31
C ALA A 408 -21.75 4.05 3.12
N ASN A 409 -21.81 5.30 3.57
CA ASN A 409 -20.68 6.01 4.20
C ASN A 409 -21.14 6.89 5.37
N ALA A 410 -22.00 6.35 6.24
CA ALA A 410 -22.65 7.10 7.33
C ALA A 410 -21.67 7.89 8.20
N LEU A 411 -20.53 7.30 8.57
CA LEU A 411 -19.54 7.95 9.43
C LEU A 411 -18.85 9.15 8.78
N ASP A 412 -18.50 9.04 7.49
CA ASP A 412 -17.79 10.10 6.74
C ASP A 412 -18.69 11.28 6.35
N THR A 413 -20.00 11.05 6.27
CA THR A 413 -20.98 12.01 5.73
C THR A 413 -22.03 12.42 6.75
N ASP A 414 -21.76 12.16 8.03
CA ASP A 414 -22.63 12.50 9.16
C ASP A 414 -24.07 11.97 8.97
N ASN A 415 -24.19 10.66 8.77
CA ASN A 415 -25.41 9.94 8.37
C ASN A 415 -25.99 10.44 7.04
N GLY A 416 -25.12 10.72 6.07
CA GLY A 416 -25.46 11.17 4.73
C GLY A 416 -25.85 12.64 4.61
N TYR A 417 -25.93 13.40 5.70
CA TYR A 417 -26.29 14.81 5.65
C TYR A 417 -25.24 15.68 4.94
N HIS A 418 -23.96 15.29 4.98
CA HIS A 418 -22.85 16.03 4.38
C HIS A 418 -22.06 15.17 3.37
N PRO A 419 -22.64 14.83 2.19
CA PRO A 419 -21.91 14.05 1.19
C PRO A 419 -20.71 14.81 0.61
N GLN A 420 -20.72 16.15 0.64
CA GLN A 420 -19.60 17.00 0.25
C GLN A 420 -18.33 16.75 1.08
N ASN A 421 -18.43 16.09 2.23
CA ASN A 421 -17.26 15.64 2.99
C ASN A 421 -16.32 14.73 2.16
N LEU A 422 -16.84 14.12 1.08
CA LEU A 422 -16.10 13.24 0.17
C LEU A 422 -16.12 13.76 -1.29
N PHE A 423 -16.25 15.07 -1.52
CA PHE A 423 -16.51 15.63 -2.86
C PHE A 423 -15.37 15.39 -3.87
N ARG A 424 -15.73 14.91 -5.07
CA ARG A 424 -14.82 14.61 -6.17
C ARG A 424 -15.46 14.99 -7.50
N LEU A 425 -14.80 15.87 -8.23
CA LEU A 425 -15.22 16.35 -9.53
C LEU A 425 -14.15 16.02 -10.57
N VAL A 426 -14.55 15.34 -11.64
CA VAL A 426 -13.65 14.84 -12.70
C VAL A 426 -14.08 15.42 -14.04
N THR A 427 -13.12 15.83 -14.86
CA THR A 427 -13.37 16.26 -16.24
C THR A 427 -13.63 15.06 -17.16
N LYS A 428 -14.59 15.18 -18.08
CA LYS A 428 -14.90 14.12 -19.06
C LYS A 428 -13.88 14.03 -20.21
N GLN A 429 -13.06 15.07 -20.40
CA GLN A 429 -11.94 15.06 -21.36
C GLN A 429 -10.65 14.56 -20.72
N SER A 430 -9.78 13.94 -21.51
CA SER A 430 -8.47 13.45 -21.09
C SER A 430 -7.35 14.38 -21.54
N PHE A 431 -6.35 14.55 -20.69
CA PHE A 431 -5.29 15.55 -20.83
C PHE A 431 -3.91 14.94 -20.56
N THR A 432 -2.94 15.24 -21.43
CA THR A 432 -1.53 14.89 -21.23
C THR A 432 -0.80 16.10 -20.62
N ASN A 433 -0.12 16.91 -21.41
CA ASN A 433 0.59 18.08 -20.92
C ASN A 433 -0.41 19.23 -20.70
N ILE A 434 -0.63 19.63 -19.46
CA ILE A 434 -1.57 20.71 -19.11
C ILE A 434 -1.08 21.62 -17.99
N GLN A 435 -1.55 22.86 -18.04
CA GLN A 435 -1.80 23.69 -16.88
C GLN A 435 -3.30 23.65 -16.55
N GLN A 436 -3.67 23.43 -15.29
CA GLN A 436 -5.04 23.67 -14.81
C GLN A 436 -5.03 24.67 -13.65
N GLN A 437 -6.07 25.49 -13.54
CA GLN A 437 -6.20 26.54 -12.52
C GLN A 437 -7.64 26.63 -12.02
N VAL A 438 -7.82 27.02 -10.76
CA VAL A 438 -9.10 27.35 -10.16
C VAL A 438 -8.93 28.36 -9.02
N TYR A 439 -9.92 29.23 -8.81
CA TYR A 439 -10.07 29.97 -7.55
C TYR A 439 -11.10 29.25 -6.69
N PHE A 440 -10.77 28.98 -5.42
CA PHE A 440 -11.66 28.33 -4.46
C PHE A 440 -11.83 29.19 -3.21
N LYS A 441 -12.93 28.99 -2.49
CA LYS A 441 -13.26 29.64 -1.22
C LYS A 441 -13.92 28.61 -0.32
N ILE A 442 -13.41 28.45 0.90
CA ILE A 442 -14.01 27.56 1.91
C ILE A 442 -15.00 28.40 2.72
N ASP A 443 -16.29 28.10 2.64
CA ASP A 443 -17.34 28.77 3.42
C ASP A 443 -17.44 28.16 4.82
N HIS A 444 -17.40 26.83 4.90
CA HIS A 444 -17.43 26.09 6.16
C HIS A 444 -16.53 24.84 6.11
N TYR A 445 -16.04 24.41 7.28
CA TYR A 445 -15.29 23.18 7.45
C TYR A 445 -16.04 22.28 8.43
N ASN A 446 -16.35 21.06 7.99
CA ASN A 446 -17.35 20.20 8.61
C ASN A 446 -16.70 19.35 9.71
N THR A 447 -17.11 19.54 10.96
CA THR A 447 -16.52 18.92 12.16
C THR A 447 -16.97 17.47 12.40
N SER A 448 -17.04 16.67 11.33
CA SER A 448 -17.46 15.26 11.36
C SER A 448 -16.68 14.42 12.39
N ALA A 449 -17.35 13.42 12.97
CA ALA A 449 -16.72 12.47 13.88
C ALA A 449 -15.71 11.53 13.18
N SER A 450 -15.78 11.41 11.84
CA SER A 450 -14.99 10.45 11.07
C SER A 450 -13.48 10.50 11.32
N GLY A 451 -12.86 9.33 11.47
CA GLY A 451 -11.40 9.18 11.48
C GLY A 451 -10.71 9.53 10.15
N ASN A 452 -11.46 9.62 9.05
CA ASN A 452 -10.96 10.13 7.76
C ASN A 452 -10.90 11.67 7.71
N ARG A 453 -11.50 12.36 8.69
CA ARG A 453 -11.33 13.80 8.91
C ARG A 453 -10.02 14.06 9.65
N ALA A 454 -9.02 14.54 8.94
CA ALA A 454 -7.63 14.65 9.37
C ALA A 454 -6.86 15.73 8.59
N GLU A 455 -5.62 15.97 8.99
CA GLU A 455 -4.72 16.99 8.46
C GLU A 455 -4.48 16.89 6.94
N TYR A 456 -4.64 15.69 6.37
CA TYR A 456 -4.41 15.39 4.96
C TYR A 456 -5.59 15.68 4.02
N ASN A 457 -6.74 16.09 4.57
CA ASN A 457 -7.83 16.69 3.81
C ASN A 457 -7.44 18.08 3.30
N GLY A 458 -8.24 18.70 2.46
CA GLY A 458 -7.95 20.03 1.89
C GLY A 458 -8.55 20.22 0.51
N PHE A 459 -7.98 21.13 -0.27
CA PHE A 459 -8.30 21.29 -1.69
C PHE A 459 -7.16 20.71 -2.54
N LEU A 460 -7.46 19.72 -3.37
CA LEU A 460 -6.48 18.99 -4.18
C LEU A 460 -6.95 18.88 -5.63
N PHE A 461 -6.10 19.27 -6.58
CA PHE A 461 -6.28 18.89 -7.99
C PHE A 461 -6.07 17.40 -8.19
N PHE A 462 -6.90 16.81 -9.05
CA PHE A 462 -6.58 15.58 -9.76
C PHE A 462 -5.87 15.92 -11.06
N ASN A 463 -4.74 15.27 -11.31
CA ASN A 463 -3.99 15.35 -12.56
C ASN A 463 -3.73 13.93 -13.06
N ARG A 464 -3.94 13.68 -14.36
CA ARG A 464 -3.86 12.31 -14.94
C ARG A 464 -4.74 11.30 -14.18
N TYR A 465 -5.97 11.69 -13.84
CA TYR A 465 -6.99 10.83 -13.26
C TYR A 465 -7.41 9.79 -14.29
N ASN A 466 -6.84 8.58 -14.19
CA ASN A 466 -7.36 7.41 -14.87
C ASN A 466 -8.53 6.81 -14.08
N ASP A 467 -8.36 6.75 -12.76
CA ASP A 467 -9.33 6.26 -11.78
C ASP A 467 -8.94 6.75 -10.38
N GLY A 468 -9.75 6.44 -9.36
CA GLY A 468 -9.48 6.84 -7.98
C GLY A 468 -8.17 6.29 -7.37
N GLN A 469 -7.47 5.37 -8.03
CA GLN A 469 -6.26 4.67 -7.61
C GLN A 469 -5.01 5.03 -8.44
N ASN A 470 -5.17 5.74 -9.56
CA ASN A 470 -4.13 6.06 -10.54
C ASN A 470 -4.22 7.54 -11.00
N LEU A 471 -3.44 8.42 -10.35
CA LEU A 471 -3.42 9.88 -10.55
C LEU A 471 -2.28 10.58 -9.78
N TYR A 472 -2.02 11.85 -10.09
CA TYR A 472 -1.32 12.79 -9.19
C TYR A 472 -2.32 13.71 -8.46
N TYR A 473 -2.12 13.89 -7.17
CA TYR A 473 -2.77 14.91 -6.35
C TYR A 473 -1.82 16.09 -6.11
N MET A 474 -2.31 17.31 -6.29
CA MET A 474 -1.54 18.54 -6.07
C MET A 474 -2.42 19.61 -5.44
N GLY A 475 -2.07 20.15 -4.28
CA GLY A 475 -2.86 21.21 -3.65
C GLY A 475 -2.46 21.57 -2.22
N VAL A 476 -3.39 22.16 -1.47
CA VAL A 476 -3.19 22.66 -0.11
C VAL A 476 -4.01 21.82 0.86
N ARG A 477 -3.39 21.41 1.97
CA ARG A 477 -3.96 20.60 3.03
C ARG A 477 -4.54 21.43 4.18
N ALA A 478 -5.40 20.82 4.99
CA ALA A 478 -6.00 21.43 6.18
C ALA A 478 -4.94 21.82 7.23
N ASP A 479 -3.80 21.14 7.28
CA ASP A 479 -2.62 21.57 8.06
C ASP A 479 -1.82 22.74 7.45
N GLY A 480 -2.30 23.36 6.37
CA GLY A 480 -1.63 24.48 5.70
C GLY A 480 -0.40 24.09 4.87
N ASN A 481 -0.07 22.80 4.74
CA ASN A 481 1.00 22.35 3.85
C ASN A 481 0.52 22.28 2.40
N VAL A 482 1.39 22.66 1.47
CA VAL A 482 1.23 22.23 0.08
C VAL A 482 1.80 20.83 -0.10
N THR A 483 1.17 20.05 -0.96
CA THR A 483 1.61 18.69 -1.28
C THR A 483 1.56 18.38 -2.78
N ILE A 484 2.55 17.61 -3.23
CA ILE A 484 2.52 16.87 -4.50
C ILE A 484 2.69 15.40 -4.15
N LYS A 485 1.69 14.57 -4.50
CA LYS A 485 1.74 13.12 -4.27
C LYS A 485 1.17 12.36 -5.46
N LYS A 486 1.82 11.26 -5.87
CA LYS A 486 1.23 10.26 -6.77
C LYS A 486 0.37 9.31 -5.96
N LYS A 487 -0.68 8.78 -6.58
CA LYS A 487 -1.31 7.52 -6.21
C LYS A 487 -1.27 6.63 -7.45
N LEU A 488 -0.61 5.49 -7.37
CA LEU A 488 -0.48 4.55 -8.48
C LEU A 488 -0.77 3.14 -7.95
N ALA A 489 -1.68 2.42 -8.59
CA ALA A 489 -2.17 1.12 -8.12
C ALA A 489 -2.51 1.14 -6.61
N SER A 490 -3.22 2.18 -6.16
CA SER A 490 -3.59 2.44 -4.75
C SER A 490 -2.49 2.97 -3.82
N LEU A 491 -1.20 2.83 -4.17
CA LEU A 491 -0.08 3.28 -3.35
C LEU A 491 0.13 4.79 -3.46
N TYR A 492 0.13 5.49 -2.32
CA TYR A 492 0.49 6.91 -2.27
C TYR A 492 2.01 7.08 -2.19
N SER A 493 2.54 8.12 -2.84
CA SER A 493 3.94 8.52 -2.74
C SER A 493 4.05 10.04 -2.75
N ILE A 494 4.59 10.61 -1.69
CA ILE A 494 4.68 12.07 -1.46
C ILE A 494 6.03 12.55 -1.97
N PHE A 495 6.02 13.35 -3.03
CA PHE A 495 7.21 13.94 -3.65
C PHE A 495 7.56 15.29 -3.04
N SER A 496 6.55 16.05 -2.60
CA SER A 496 6.72 17.35 -1.99
C SER A 496 5.71 17.55 -0.88
N TYR A 497 6.20 18.11 0.23
CA TYR A 497 5.45 18.47 1.41
C TYR A 497 6.12 19.68 2.05
N LYS A 498 5.41 20.81 2.17
CA LYS A 498 6.00 22.07 2.63
C LYS A 498 4.95 22.97 3.28
N GLN A 499 5.26 23.49 4.46
CA GLN A 499 4.39 24.42 5.17
C GLN A 499 4.25 25.70 4.34
N PHE A 500 3.01 26.10 4.04
CA PHE A 500 2.73 27.24 3.15
C PHE A 500 1.78 28.26 3.77
N TYR A 501 0.81 27.78 4.55
CA TYR A 501 0.02 28.57 5.49
C TYR A 501 0.44 28.17 6.91
N ASN A 502 1.05 29.11 7.63
CA ASN A 502 1.18 29.09 9.09
C ASN A 502 1.12 30.57 9.50
N VAL A 503 0.14 30.91 10.34
CA VAL A 503 -0.02 32.26 10.89
C VAL A 503 0.34 32.18 12.36
N ASN A 504 1.41 32.86 12.74
CA ASN A 504 1.81 33.14 14.13
C ASN A 504 1.90 31.92 15.08
N GLY A 505 2.25 30.74 14.57
CA GLY A 505 2.45 29.55 15.41
C GLY A 505 1.18 28.74 15.69
N ASN A 506 0.09 29.01 14.99
CA ASN A 506 -1.11 28.18 15.06
C ASN A 506 -0.86 26.81 14.39
N GLU A 507 -0.60 25.79 15.20
CA GLU A 507 -0.53 24.40 14.75
C GLU A 507 -1.92 23.85 14.39
N TYR A 508 -1.97 22.89 13.46
CA TYR A 508 -3.18 22.14 13.18
C TYR A 508 -3.59 21.31 14.39
N ASN A 509 -4.88 21.37 14.74
CA ASN A 509 -5.47 20.49 15.74
C ASN A 509 -6.86 20.05 15.27
N ARG A 510 -7.09 18.74 15.18
CA ARG A 510 -8.34 18.16 14.65
C ARG A 510 -9.62 18.67 15.33
N ASP A 511 -9.54 19.13 16.57
CA ASP A 511 -10.71 19.50 17.37
C ASP A 511 -10.77 21.00 17.67
N THR A 512 -9.63 21.66 17.92
CA THR A 512 -9.58 23.10 18.26
C THR A 512 -9.17 24.02 17.11
N ASN A 513 -8.48 23.51 16.08
CA ASN A 513 -7.99 24.30 14.94
C ASN A 513 -7.88 23.42 13.67
N PRO A 514 -9.02 22.93 13.12
CA PRO A 514 -9.03 21.81 12.17
C PRO A 514 -8.73 22.20 10.73
N ASN A 515 -8.48 23.48 10.44
CA ASN A 515 -8.16 23.96 9.10
C ASN A 515 -7.39 25.28 9.15
N LEU A 516 -6.14 25.26 8.68
CA LEU A 516 -5.26 26.43 8.55
C LEU A 516 -5.40 27.15 7.19
N ILE A 517 -6.21 26.63 6.26
CA ILE A 517 -6.53 27.31 5.00
C ILE A 517 -7.55 28.42 5.30
N PRO A 518 -7.29 29.68 4.91
CA PRO A 518 -8.22 30.79 5.16
C PRO A 518 -9.64 30.51 4.63
N THR A 519 -10.63 30.57 5.52
CA THR A 519 -12.07 30.51 5.19
C THR A 519 -12.58 31.87 4.74
N ASN A 520 -13.69 31.90 4.00
CA ASN A 520 -14.36 33.10 3.48
C ASN A 520 -13.47 34.00 2.59
N LYS A 521 -12.34 33.48 2.10
CA LYS A 521 -11.38 34.17 1.24
C LYS A 521 -11.15 33.36 -0.03
N TRP A 522 -11.15 34.03 -1.18
CA TRP A 522 -10.75 33.42 -2.45
C TRP A 522 -9.24 33.15 -2.46
N ILE A 523 -8.86 31.94 -2.86
CA ILE A 523 -7.47 31.50 -3.01
C ILE A 523 -7.35 30.81 -4.37
N GLY A 524 -6.30 31.14 -5.13
CA GLY A 524 -6.03 30.48 -6.40
C GLY A 524 -5.10 29.31 -6.24
N LEU A 525 -5.41 28.18 -6.89
CA LEU A 525 -4.45 27.10 -7.14
C LEU A 525 -4.25 26.92 -8.64
N ARG A 526 -3.02 26.56 -9.03
CA ARG A 526 -2.68 26.18 -10.39
C ARG A 526 -1.68 25.02 -10.36
N SER A 527 -1.97 23.95 -11.08
CA SER A 527 -1.00 22.88 -11.32
C SER A 527 -0.53 22.87 -12.76
N VAL A 528 0.73 22.50 -12.97
CA VAL A 528 1.37 22.32 -14.28
C VAL A 528 1.97 20.92 -14.30
N VAL A 529 1.59 20.12 -15.29
CA VAL A 529 1.98 18.71 -15.45
C VAL A 529 2.47 18.49 -16.87
N ARG A 530 3.71 18.03 -17.02
CA ARG A 530 4.36 17.91 -18.33
C ARG A 530 5.27 16.68 -18.41
N ASN A 531 5.07 15.84 -19.42
CA ASN A 531 6.04 14.79 -19.77
C ASN A 531 7.36 15.45 -20.21
N LEU A 532 8.49 14.87 -19.80
CA LEU A 532 9.83 15.26 -20.20
C LEU A 532 10.42 14.27 -21.22
N PRO A 533 11.42 14.68 -22.05
CA PRO A 533 11.96 13.82 -23.11
C PRO A 533 12.62 12.52 -22.64
N ASP A 534 13.01 12.44 -21.37
CA ASP A 534 13.59 11.27 -20.71
C ASP A 534 12.53 10.27 -20.19
N GLY A 535 11.24 10.54 -20.39
CA GLY A 535 10.13 9.73 -19.91
C GLY A 535 9.68 10.04 -18.47
N SER A 536 10.30 11.03 -17.80
CA SER A 536 9.84 11.53 -16.50
C SER A 536 8.67 12.54 -16.64
N VAL A 537 8.05 12.91 -15.53
CA VAL A 537 6.95 13.89 -15.50
C VAL A 537 7.26 15.03 -14.53
N SER A 538 7.34 16.25 -15.02
CA SER A 538 7.45 17.46 -14.20
C SER A 538 6.09 17.85 -13.62
N LEU A 539 6.08 18.17 -12.33
CA LEU A 539 4.88 18.54 -11.57
C LEU A 539 5.18 19.83 -10.79
N LYS A 540 4.41 20.91 -11.06
CA LYS A 540 4.54 22.19 -10.35
C LYS A 540 3.20 22.69 -9.82
N LEU A 541 3.16 23.13 -8.57
CA LEU A 541 1.99 23.68 -7.90
C LEU A 541 2.26 25.14 -7.53
N TYR A 542 1.40 26.03 -8.02
CA TYR A 542 1.39 27.45 -7.73
C TYR A 542 0.16 27.81 -6.90
N VAL A 543 0.31 28.82 -6.04
CA VAL A 543 -0.76 29.36 -5.20
C VAL A 543 -0.80 30.88 -5.31
N ASP A 544 -2.00 31.43 -5.44
CA ASP A 544 -2.31 32.86 -5.36
C ASP A 544 -3.10 33.07 -4.06
N LYS A 545 -2.39 33.46 -2.98
CA LYS A 545 -2.94 33.55 -1.61
C LYS A 545 -4.00 34.63 -1.43
N GLU A 546 -4.01 35.61 -2.33
CA GLU A 546 -4.80 36.84 -2.23
C GLU A 546 -5.87 36.95 -3.33
N ALA A 547 -5.93 35.96 -4.23
CA ALA A 547 -6.74 35.97 -5.45
C ALA A 547 -6.59 37.25 -6.30
N ASN A 548 -5.36 37.76 -6.38
CA ASN A 548 -5.02 39.01 -7.07
C ASN A 548 -4.24 38.80 -8.40
N GLY A 549 -4.05 37.55 -8.82
CA GLY A 549 -3.28 37.16 -10.00
C GLY A 549 -1.79 36.91 -9.73
N THR A 550 -1.30 37.06 -8.49
CA THR A 550 0.12 36.88 -8.14
C THR A 550 0.42 35.43 -7.77
N TRP A 551 0.85 34.65 -8.76
CA TRP A 551 1.12 33.21 -8.61
C TRP A 551 2.50 32.93 -8.01
N THR A 552 2.53 32.38 -6.80
CA THR A 552 3.76 31.93 -6.14
C THR A 552 3.98 30.43 -6.40
N LEU A 553 5.18 30.03 -6.83
CA LEU A 553 5.55 28.61 -6.91
C LEU A 553 5.67 28.05 -5.48
N ALA A 554 4.73 27.19 -5.10
CA ALA A 554 4.63 26.68 -3.74
C ALA A 554 5.37 25.34 -3.57
N ALA A 555 5.26 24.45 -4.56
CA ALA A 555 5.95 23.17 -4.62
C ALA A 555 6.27 22.78 -6.07
N GLU A 556 7.39 22.08 -6.29
CA GLU A 556 7.70 21.42 -7.56
C GLU A 556 8.46 20.10 -7.33
N THR A 557 8.42 19.23 -8.33
CA THR A 557 9.16 17.97 -8.37
C THR A 557 9.23 17.40 -9.80
N VAL A 558 9.98 16.32 -9.98
CA VAL A 558 9.98 15.49 -11.19
C VAL A 558 9.79 14.04 -10.77
N ASP A 559 8.72 13.41 -11.26
CA ASP A 559 8.53 11.97 -11.14
C ASP A 559 9.31 11.27 -12.25
N ASN A 560 10.50 10.78 -11.89
CA ASN A 560 11.38 9.98 -12.74
C ASN A 560 11.08 8.47 -12.67
N GLY A 561 9.95 8.07 -12.07
CA GLY A 561 9.57 6.66 -11.92
C GLY A 561 10.29 5.90 -10.80
N THR A 562 11.16 6.54 -10.02
CA THR A 562 11.85 5.90 -8.88
C THR A 562 11.00 5.87 -7.61
N GLN A 563 10.09 6.84 -7.42
CA GLN A 563 9.26 6.97 -6.23
C GLN A 563 7.80 6.57 -6.53
N GLY A 564 7.31 5.51 -5.88
CA GLY A 564 5.93 5.03 -6.06
C GLY A 564 5.67 4.33 -7.41
N GLY A 565 6.70 3.70 -7.99
CA GLY A 565 6.62 3.08 -9.32
C GLY A 565 6.75 4.10 -10.46
N ARG A 566 6.46 3.65 -11.69
CA ARG A 566 6.63 4.46 -12.92
C ARG A 566 5.93 5.82 -12.86
N ALA A 567 6.41 6.78 -13.65
CA ALA A 567 5.69 8.02 -13.88
C ALA A 567 4.40 7.77 -14.68
N ILE A 568 3.34 8.54 -14.41
CA ILE A 568 2.06 8.47 -15.14
C ILE A 568 2.19 9.39 -16.35
N THR A 569 2.71 8.85 -17.44
CA THR A 569 2.98 9.61 -18.67
C THR A 569 1.77 9.64 -19.60
N GLU A 570 0.80 8.74 -19.44
CA GLU A 570 -0.42 8.67 -20.22
C GLU A 570 -1.38 9.84 -19.90
N GLY A 571 -2.06 10.33 -20.94
CA GLY A 571 -3.09 11.37 -20.78
C GLY A 571 -4.37 10.79 -20.18
N ALA A 572 -4.94 11.47 -19.19
CA ALA A 572 -6.16 11.08 -18.51
C ALA A 572 -6.85 12.32 -17.89
N SER A 573 -7.99 12.17 -17.21
CA SER A 573 -8.79 13.32 -16.78
C SER A 573 -8.07 14.26 -15.79
N ALA A 574 -8.46 15.52 -15.80
CA ALA A 574 -8.20 16.48 -14.72
C ALA A 574 -9.39 16.53 -13.75
N GLY A 575 -9.29 17.28 -12.65
CA GLY A 575 -10.39 17.46 -11.71
C GLY A 575 -9.98 18.09 -10.39
N ILE A 576 -10.91 18.10 -9.43
CA ILE A 576 -10.71 18.61 -8.06
C ILE A 576 -11.31 17.66 -7.02
N ARG A 577 -10.74 17.70 -5.83
CA ARG A 577 -11.23 17.06 -4.62
C ARG A 577 -11.22 18.05 -3.47
N THR A 578 -12.30 18.04 -2.71
CA THR A 578 -12.43 18.73 -1.43
C THR A 578 -12.93 17.73 -0.40
N ASP A 579 -12.42 17.81 0.82
CA ASP A 579 -12.70 16.85 1.88
C ASP A 579 -13.14 17.58 3.16
N PHE A 580 -14.27 17.17 3.75
CA PHE A 580 -14.87 17.76 4.96
C PHE A 580 -15.07 19.28 4.92
N MET A 581 -15.54 19.82 3.79
CA MET A 581 -15.72 21.26 3.63
C MET A 581 -16.77 21.63 2.60
N ASP A 582 -17.40 22.78 2.86
CA ASP A 582 -18.35 23.46 2.00
C ASP A 582 -17.58 24.50 1.15
N VAL A 583 -17.59 24.34 -0.17
CA VAL A 583 -16.66 25.05 -1.07
C VAL A 583 -17.36 25.66 -2.27
N GLU A 584 -17.11 26.95 -2.48
CA GLU A 584 -17.29 27.62 -3.76
C GLU A 584 -16.01 27.55 -4.60
N PHE A 585 -16.13 27.41 -5.90
CA PHE A 585 -15.02 27.52 -6.84
C PHE A 585 -15.44 28.18 -8.15
N LYS A 586 -14.53 28.92 -8.77
CA LYS A 586 -14.77 29.70 -10.00
C LYS A 586 -13.53 29.74 -10.89
N ASP A 587 -13.70 30.25 -12.10
CA ASP A 587 -12.63 30.48 -13.08
C ASP A 587 -11.79 29.22 -13.35
N TYR A 588 -12.42 28.04 -13.26
CA TYR A 588 -11.76 26.78 -13.53
C TYR A 588 -11.37 26.70 -15.02
N THR A 589 -10.07 26.61 -15.28
CA THR A 589 -9.48 26.66 -16.62
C THR A 589 -8.49 25.54 -16.83
N ILE A 590 -8.45 25.01 -18.05
CA ILE A 590 -7.40 24.07 -18.51
C ILE A 590 -6.78 24.63 -19.78
N THR A 591 -5.45 24.61 -19.82
CA THR A 591 -4.63 25.03 -20.96
C THR A 591 -3.70 23.86 -21.32
N PRO A 592 -3.84 23.23 -22.49
CA PRO A 592 -2.82 22.34 -23.04
C PRO A 592 -1.48 23.08 -23.18
N ILE A 593 -0.38 22.42 -22.84
CA ILE A 593 0.98 22.98 -22.94
C ILE A 593 1.89 22.02 -23.71
N ASN A 594 2.95 22.55 -24.33
CA ASN A 594 3.90 21.77 -25.14
C ASN A 594 4.97 21.07 -24.28
#